data_AF-A0A095VCD0-F1
#
_entry.id   AF-A0A095VCD0-F1
#
_cell.length_a   1.000
_cell.length_b   1.000
_cell.length_c   1.000
_cell.angle_alpha   90.00
_cell.angle_beta   90.00
_cell.angle_gamma   90.00
#
_symmetry.space_group_name_H-M   'P 1'
#
loop_
_entity.id
_entity.type
_entity.pdbx_description
1 polymer ?
#
loop_
_entity_poly.entity_id
_entity_poly.type
_entity_poly.pdbx_seq_one_letter_code
_entity_poly.pdbx_strand_id
1 'polypeptide(L)'
;MSIKKLLIPALFILTPGVYAESSQDLSTITASGLVREYIMSDDKSSKTLAMKQLNQLYKDNPENINILRMYSGILASSGEYREAINIISIYNLGHSEPSFMLSECLLKDRTGDYDPECYNKVIKLKTSLNAKDIDYLMALFMTHHQNFKNEKSIYMQGRDDNQDLDIFDLSKQDVLKILYPDKQENKP
;
A
#
# COMPACT_ATOMS: atom_id res chain seq x y z
N MET A 1 -59.13 -2.99 -42.55
CA MET A 1 -59.02 -4.43 -42.20
C MET A 1 -57.96 -5.00 -43.14
N SER A 2 -56.78 -5.47 -42.76
CA SER A 2 -56.36 -6.16 -41.54
C SER A 2 -54.89 -5.86 -41.21
N ILE A 3 -54.62 -5.60 -39.93
CA ILE A 3 -53.30 -5.74 -39.30
C ILE A 3 -53.13 -7.22 -38.95
N LYS A 4 -51.96 -7.81 -39.25
CA LYS A 4 -51.37 -9.07 -38.73
C LYS A 4 -50.21 -9.46 -39.67
N LYS A 5 -48.95 -9.76 -39.31
CA LYS A 5 -48.21 -10.10 -38.08
C LYS A 5 -46.73 -9.71 -38.32
N LEU A 6 -46.06 -9.07 -37.37
CA LEU A 6 -44.95 -9.61 -36.56
C LEU A 6 -43.88 -10.42 -37.31
N LEU A 7 -42.64 -9.90 -37.34
CA LEU A 7 -41.39 -10.67 -37.20
C LEU A 7 -40.22 -9.69 -36.93
N ILE A 8 -39.68 -9.75 -35.72
CA ILE A 8 -38.41 -9.15 -35.33
C ILE A 8 -37.31 -10.14 -35.73
N PRO A 9 -36.26 -9.71 -36.45
CA PRO A 9 -34.96 -10.32 -36.31
C PRO A 9 -34.05 -9.38 -35.53
N ALA A 10 -33.71 -9.81 -34.32
CA ALA A 10 -32.51 -9.36 -33.64
C ALA A 10 -31.31 -9.72 -34.53
N LEU A 11 -30.61 -8.71 -35.04
CA LEU A 11 -29.29 -8.92 -35.64
C LEU A 11 -28.27 -8.22 -34.76
N PHE A 12 -27.53 -9.08 -34.05
CA PHE A 12 -26.36 -8.79 -33.26
C PHE A 12 -25.48 -7.73 -33.93
N ILE A 13 -25.34 -6.59 -33.27
CA ILE A 13 -24.22 -5.68 -33.53
C ILE A 13 -22.97 -6.45 -33.08
N LEU A 14 -22.25 -7.01 -34.05
CA LEU A 14 -20.84 -7.35 -33.87
C LEU A 14 -20.10 -6.03 -33.68
N THR A 15 -20.10 -5.51 -32.45
CA THR A 15 -18.97 -4.68 -32.06
C THR A 15 -17.77 -5.63 -32.04
N PRO A 16 -16.64 -5.29 -32.67
CA PRO A 16 -15.39 -5.83 -32.19
C PRO A 16 -15.30 -5.33 -30.74
N GLY A 17 -15.73 -6.18 -29.81
CA GLY A 17 -15.21 -6.15 -28.46
C GLY A 17 -13.72 -6.29 -28.65
N VAL A 18 -13.05 -5.14 -28.69
CA VAL A 18 -11.63 -5.07 -28.40
C VAL A 18 -11.55 -5.63 -26.99
N TYR A 19 -11.25 -6.92 -26.91
CA TYR A 19 -10.74 -7.52 -25.70
C TYR A 19 -9.54 -6.66 -25.34
N ALA A 20 -9.69 -5.86 -24.29
CA ALA A 20 -8.59 -5.16 -23.66
C ALA A 20 -7.68 -6.22 -23.03
N GLU A 21 -6.83 -6.82 -23.87
CA GLU A 21 -5.68 -7.56 -23.41
C GLU A 21 -4.72 -6.56 -22.76
N SER A 22 -4.36 -6.87 -21.51
CA SER A 22 -3.52 -6.15 -20.59
C SER A 22 -2.35 -5.40 -21.24
N SER A 23 -2.50 -4.10 -21.50
CA SER A 23 -1.35 -3.21 -21.55
C SER A 23 -0.81 -3.10 -20.14
N GLN A 24 0.41 -3.58 -19.89
CA GLN A 24 1.10 -3.21 -18.65
C GLN A 24 1.08 -1.67 -18.54
N ASP A 25 0.63 -1.17 -17.41
CA ASP A 25 0.54 0.26 -17.16
C ASP A 25 1.94 0.89 -17.21
N LEU A 26 2.20 1.66 -18.27
CA LEU A 26 3.49 2.29 -18.55
C LEU A 26 3.91 3.22 -17.42
N SER A 27 2.95 3.86 -16.74
CA SER A 27 3.23 4.71 -15.59
C SER A 27 3.75 3.88 -14.42
N THR A 28 3.13 2.74 -14.10
CA THR A 28 3.66 1.82 -13.07
C THR A 28 5.06 1.31 -13.41
N ILE A 29 5.33 0.95 -14.68
CA ILE A 29 6.67 0.51 -15.12
C ILE A 29 7.70 1.63 -14.92
N THR A 30 7.34 2.85 -15.32
CA THR A 30 8.22 4.02 -15.19
C THR A 30 8.53 4.30 -13.73
N ALA A 31 7.51 4.27 -12.85
CA ALA A 31 7.69 4.43 -11.41
C ALA A 31 8.65 3.38 -10.82
N SER A 32 8.48 2.11 -11.21
CA SER A 32 9.38 1.02 -10.79
C SER A 32 10.83 1.25 -11.23
N GLY A 33 11.03 1.72 -12.46
CA GLY A 33 12.36 2.11 -12.96
C GLY A 33 13.01 3.22 -12.13
N LEU A 34 12.25 4.26 -11.79
CA LEU A 34 12.72 5.37 -10.96
C LEU A 34 13.04 4.94 -9.54
N VAL A 35 12.23 4.04 -8.95
CA VAL A 35 12.50 3.46 -7.63
C VAL A 35 13.82 2.70 -7.63
N ARG A 36 14.06 1.88 -8.67
CA ARG A 36 15.33 1.16 -8.83
C ARG A 36 16.50 2.14 -8.95
N GLU A 37 16.37 3.20 -9.74
CA GLU A 37 17.41 4.23 -9.87
C GLU A 37 17.72 4.89 -8.53
N TYR A 38 16.68 5.27 -7.77
CA TYR A 38 16.83 5.87 -6.45
C TYR A 38 17.59 4.96 -5.48
N ILE A 39 17.25 3.67 -5.44
CA ILE A 39 17.85 2.69 -4.53
C ILE A 39 19.30 2.39 -4.91
N MET A 40 19.61 2.28 -6.20
CA MET A 40 20.91 1.81 -6.69
C MET A 40 21.94 2.93 -6.87
N SER A 41 21.52 4.19 -6.89
CA SER A 41 22.44 5.32 -7.03
C SER A 41 23.07 5.69 -5.69
N ASP A 42 24.35 6.04 -5.69
CA ASP A 42 25.00 6.75 -4.57
C ASP A 42 25.03 8.27 -4.82
N ASP A 43 24.71 8.72 -6.03
CA ASP A 43 24.71 10.13 -6.38
C ASP A 43 23.44 10.84 -5.90
N LYS A 44 23.64 11.88 -5.09
CA LYS A 44 22.54 12.69 -4.54
C LYS A 44 21.71 13.37 -5.63
N SER A 45 22.33 13.77 -6.75
CA SER A 45 21.61 14.46 -7.82
C SER A 45 20.65 13.52 -8.57
N SER A 46 21.08 12.29 -8.86
CA SER A 46 20.24 11.22 -9.42
C SER A 46 19.10 10.86 -8.48
N LYS A 47 19.36 10.67 -7.18
CA LYS A 47 18.29 10.42 -6.20
C LYS A 47 17.25 11.54 -6.18
N THR A 48 17.72 12.79 -6.21
CA THR A 48 16.84 13.98 -6.23
C THR A 48 16.01 14.03 -7.52
N LEU A 49 16.61 13.72 -8.67
CA LEU A 49 15.93 13.68 -9.95
C LEU A 49 14.85 12.58 -9.99
N ALA A 50 15.19 11.36 -9.56
CA ALA A 50 14.27 10.24 -9.50
C ALA A 50 13.06 10.56 -8.59
N MET A 51 13.29 11.17 -7.43
CA MET A 51 12.22 11.63 -6.54
C MET A 51 11.32 12.69 -7.19
N LYS A 52 11.91 13.66 -7.90
CA LYS A 52 11.14 14.69 -8.61
C LYS A 52 10.26 14.06 -9.69
N GLN A 53 10.79 13.08 -10.44
CA GLN A 53 10.04 12.39 -11.49
C GLN A 53 8.94 11.49 -10.92
N LEU A 54 9.19 10.80 -9.81
CA LEU A 54 8.16 10.02 -9.09
C LEU A 54 7.02 10.89 -8.59
N ASN A 55 7.34 12.05 -8.00
CA ASN A 55 6.33 13.01 -7.56
C ASN A 55 5.46 13.50 -8.73
N GLN A 56 6.10 13.85 -9.86
CA GLN A 56 5.37 14.27 -11.05
C GLN A 56 4.45 13.15 -11.55
N LEU A 57 4.96 11.93 -11.62
CA LEU A 57 4.21 10.77 -12.09
C LEU A 57 3.02 10.43 -11.17
N TYR A 58 3.18 10.58 -9.85
CA TYR A 58 2.08 10.50 -8.89
C TYR A 58 1.03 11.58 -9.13
N LYS A 59 1.43 12.85 -9.31
CA LYS A 59 0.50 13.97 -9.60
C LYS A 59 -0.29 13.75 -10.88
N ASP A 60 0.34 13.17 -11.89
CA ASP A 60 -0.30 12.87 -13.18
C ASP A 60 -1.22 11.64 -13.10
N ASN A 61 -1.03 10.77 -12.09
CA ASN A 61 -1.76 9.50 -11.93
C ASN A 61 -2.18 9.26 -10.46
N PRO A 62 -2.97 10.16 -9.83
CA PRO A 62 -3.19 10.14 -8.38
C PRO A 62 -3.95 8.91 -7.87
N GLU A 63 -4.77 8.29 -8.72
CA GLU A 63 -5.54 7.08 -8.41
C GLU A 63 -4.75 5.78 -8.63
N ASN A 64 -3.52 5.88 -9.15
CA ASN A 64 -2.71 4.71 -9.41
C ASN A 64 -2.04 4.22 -8.13
N ILE A 65 -2.65 3.18 -7.57
CA ILE A 65 -2.27 2.57 -6.29
C ILE A 65 -0.80 2.11 -6.24
N ASN A 66 -0.24 1.64 -7.36
CA ASN A 66 1.13 1.14 -7.40
C ASN A 66 2.13 2.30 -7.35
N ILE A 67 1.83 3.40 -8.06
CA ILE A 67 2.65 4.62 -8.04
C ILE A 67 2.59 5.25 -6.65
N LEU A 68 1.40 5.35 -6.05
CA LEU A 68 1.23 5.81 -4.67
C LEU A 68 2.06 4.97 -3.69
N ARG A 69 2.00 3.63 -3.79
CA ARG A 69 2.76 2.71 -2.92
C ARG A 69 4.26 2.93 -3.05
N MET A 70 4.77 3.00 -4.29
CA MET A 70 6.18 3.21 -4.55
C MET A 70 6.68 4.57 -4.07
N TYR A 71 5.94 5.65 -4.39
CA TYR A 71 6.35 7.00 -4.03
C TYR A 71 6.29 7.22 -2.51
N SER A 72 5.18 6.85 -1.86
CA SER A 72 5.06 6.94 -0.41
C SER A 72 6.06 6.04 0.33
N GLY A 73 6.35 4.86 -0.22
CA GLY A 73 7.37 3.95 0.30
C GLY A 73 8.78 4.56 0.29
N ILE A 74 9.17 5.24 -0.79
CA ILE A 74 10.48 5.92 -0.82
C ILE A 74 10.53 7.11 0.12
N LEU A 75 9.48 7.94 0.16
CA LEU A 75 9.40 9.04 1.12
C LEU A 75 9.56 8.52 2.54
N ALA A 76 8.84 7.46 2.90
CA ALA A 76 8.92 6.82 4.20
C ALA A 76 10.32 6.26 4.50
N SER A 77 10.94 5.51 3.58
CA SER A 77 12.28 4.95 3.80
C SER A 77 13.40 6.00 3.85
N SER A 78 13.14 7.18 3.30
CA SER A 78 14.09 8.31 3.26
C SER A 78 13.92 9.28 4.44
N GLY A 79 13.02 8.98 5.37
CA GLY A 79 12.73 9.84 6.52
C GLY A 79 11.80 11.02 6.23
N GLU A 80 11.25 11.14 5.02
CA GLU A 80 10.29 12.18 4.63
C GLU A 80 8.86 11.81 5.07
N TYR A 81 8.71 11.43 6.35
CA TYR A 81 7.49 10.81 6.88
C TYR A 81 6.26 11.71 6.75
N ARG A 82 6.40 13.03 6.97
CA ARG A 82 5.26 13.96 6.89
C ARG A 82 4.66 14.00 5.49
N GLU A 83 5.50 14.00 4.46
CA GLU A 83 5.03 13.98 3.08
C GLU A 83 4.38 12.62 2.76
N ALA A 84 5.01 11.51 3.17
CA ALA A 84 4.44 10.17 3.01
C ALA A 84 3.06 10.03 3.68
N ILE A 85 2.91 10.50 4.93
CA ILE A 85 1.64 10.53 5.66
C ILE A 85 0.62 11.34 4.87
N ASN A 86 0.96 12.55 4.41
CA ASN A 86 0.01 13.43 3.74
C ASN A 86 -0.60 12.79 2.47
N ILE A 87 0.22 12.21 1.59
CA ILE A 87 -0.27 11.56 0.37
C ILE A 87 -1.12 10.31 0.68
N ILE A 88 -0.72 9.51 1.68
CA ILE A 88 -1.48 8.33 2.09
C ILE A 88 -2.83 8.76 2.71
N SER A 89 -2.83 9.75 3.61
CA SER A 89 -4.04 10.27 4.25
C SER A 89 -5.05 10.78 3.23
N ILE A 90 -4.59 11.54 2.21
CA ILE A 90 -5.46 12.03 1.13
C ILE A 90 -6.13 10.86 0.39
N TYR A 91 -5.36 9.82 0.05
CA TYR A 91 -5.91 8.64 -0.61
C TYR A 91 -6.95 7.92 0.28
N ASN A 92 -6.65 7.75 1.57
CA ASN A 92 -7.51 7.08 2.54
C ASN A 92 -8.83 7.83 2.85
N LEU A 93 -8.98 9.11 2.45
CA LEU A 93 -10.27 9.82 2.58
C LEU A 93 -11.37 9.24 1.69
N GLY A 94 -11.00 8.68 0.52
CA GLY A 94 -11.92 8.12 -0.45
C GLY A 94 -11.85 6.59 -0.58
N HIS A 95 -10.84 5.96 0.03
CA HIS A 95 -10.52 4.55 -0.20
C HIS A 95 -10.40 3.77 1.10
N SER A 96 -10.79 2.49 1.06
CA SER A 96 -10.70 1.55 2.18
C SER A 96 -9.70 0.45 1.87
N GLU A 97 -8.47 0.83 1.54
CA GLU A 97 -7.39 -0.13 1.28
C GLU A 97 -6.62 -0.40 2.59
N PRO A 98 -6.73 -1.60 3.20
CA PRO A 98 -6.19 -1.85 4.53
C PRO A 98 -4.69 -1.62 4.66
N SER A 99 -3.92 -1.91 3.60
CA SER A 99 -2.47 -1.78 3.59
C SER A 99 -2.01 -0.32 3.70
N PHE A 100 -2.70 0.62 3.02
CA PHE A 100 -2.43 2.05 3.17
C PHE A 100 -2.88 2.60 4.51
N MET A 101 -4.03 2.15 5.01
CA MET A 101 -4.49 2.54 6.35
C MET A 101 -3.48 2.12 7.41
N LEU A 102 -2.98 0.87 7.36
CA LEU A 102 -1.95 0.40 8.27
C LEU A 102 -0.65 1.22 8.16
N SER A 103 -0.19 1.48 6.93
CA SER A 103 1.01 2.29 6.68
C SER A 103 0.89 3.69 7.26
N GLU A 104 -0.28 4.33 7.12
CA GLU A 104 -0.56 5.63 7.74
C GLU A 104 -0.46 5.55 9.27
N CYS A 105 -1.10 4.55 9.90
CA CYS A 105 -1.07 4.38 11.35
C CYS A 105 0.36 4.20 11.86
N LEU A 106 1.14 3.32 11.22
CA LEU A 106 2.52 3.06 11.61
C LEU A 106 3.42 4.30 11.46
N LEU A 107 3.28 5.07 10.37
CA LEU A 107 4.05 6.30 10.16
C LEU A 107 3.68 7.39 11.18
N LYS A 108 2.39 7.52 11.53
CA LYS A 108 1.95 8.43 12.59
C LYS A 108 2.50 8.03 13.95
N ASP A 109 2.45 6.75 14.29
CA ASP A 109 3.06 6.22 15.53
C ASP A 109 4.57 6.49 15.57
N ARG A 110 5.27 6.27 14.45
CA ARG A 110 6.71 6.54 14.31
C ARG A 110 7.07 8.02 14.56
N THR A 111 6.16 8.93 14.24
CA THR A 111 6.36 10.39 14.36
C THR A 111 5.81 10.97 15.67
N GLY A 112 5.27 10.13 16.55
CA GLY A 112 4.75 10.51 17.87
C GLY A 112 3.24 10.74 17.93
N ASP A 113 2.54 10.61 16.81
CA ASP A 113 1.10 10.82 16.68
C ASP A 113 0.32 9.49 16.77
N TYR A 114 0.62 8.68 17.79
CA TYR A 114 -0.03 7.38 18.00
C TYR A 114 -1.55 7.53 18.21
N ASP A 115 -2.33 6.77 17.45
CA ASP A 115 -3.79 6.67 17.58
C ASP A 115 -4.24 5.20 17.51
N PRO A 116 -4.71 4.59 18.62
CA PRO A 116 -5.21 3.22 18.61
C PRO A 116 -6.46 3.03 17.73
N GLU A 117 -7.28 4.07 17.55
CA GLU A 117 -8.46 3.98 16.68
C GLU A 117 -8.10 3.84 15.20
N CYS A 118 -6.95 4.38 14.79
CA CYS A 118 -6.39 4.16 13.46
C CYS A 118 -6.19 2.66 13.20
N TYR A 119 -5.52 1.95 14.11
CA TYR A 119 -5.31 0.51 14.01
C TYR A 119 -6.60 -0.30 14.16
N ASN A 120 -7.51 0.11 15.04
CA ASN A 120 -8.81 -0.57 15.22
C ASN A 120 -9.65 -0.56 13.93
N LYS A 121 -9.56 0.51 13.11
CA LYS A 121 -10.20 0.54 11.79
C LYS A 121 -9.60 -0.51 10.85
N VAL A 122 -8.27 -0.67 10.82
CA VAL A 122 -7.58 -1.72 10.04
C VAL A 122 -8.03 -3.11 10.50
N ILE A 123 -8.03 -3.37 11.81
CA ILE A 123 -8.45 -4.65 12.40
C ILE A 123 -9.89 -4.98 11.97
N LYS A 124 -10.83 -4.03 12.12
CA LYS A 124 -12.24 -4.22 11.74
C LYS A 124 -12.39 -4.52 10.25
N LEU A 125 -11.74 -3.73 9.39
CA LEU A 125 -11.81 -3.89 7.95
C LEU A 125 -11.25 -5.26 7.52
N LYS A 126 -10.04 -5.60 7.95
CA LYS A 126 -9.42 -6.89 7.62
C LYS A 126 -10.21 -8.08 8.18
N THR A 127 -10.81 -7.95 9.36
CA THR A 127 -11.74 -8.95 9.90
C THR A 127 -12.96 -9.13 8.99
N SER A 128 -13.57 -8.04 8.53
CA SER A 128 -14.74 -8.09 7.64
C SER A 128 -14.43 -8.70 6.26
N LEU A 129 -13.18 -8.54 5.80
CA LEU A 129 -12.67 -9.13 4.56
C LEU A 129 -12.14 -10.57 4.75
N ASN A 130 -12.17 -11.09 5.98
CA ASN A 130 -11.53 -12.36 6.36
C ASN A 130 -10.02 -12.44 5.98
N ALA A 131 -9.34 -11.30 5.98
CA ALA A 131 -7.93 -11.16 5.62
C ALA A 131 -7.05 -11.19 6.88
N LYS A 132 -6.71 -12.38 7.37
CA LYS A 132 -5.89 -12.61 8.58
C LYS A 132 -4.41 -12.80 8.24
N ASP A 133 -3.85 -11.87 7.47
CA ASP A 133 -2.46 -11.89 7.03
C ASP A 133 -1.51 -11.18 8.02
N ILE A 134 -0.25 -10.98 7.64
CA ILE A 134 0.77 -10.34 8.49
C ILE A 134 0.41 -8.89 8.87
N ASP A 135 -0.27 -8.15 8.00
CA ASP A 135 -0.72 -6.77 8.29
C ASP A 135 -1.80 -6.76 9.37
N TYR A 136 -2.67 -7.78 9.38
CA TYR A 136 -3.65 -7.96 10.45
C TYR A 136 -2.96 -8.23 11.78
N LEU A 137 -1.96 -9.13 11.80
CA LEU A 137 -1.16 -9.41 12.98
C LEU A 137 -0.39 -8.16 13.46
N MET A 138 0.16 -7.37 12.54
CA MET A 138 0.82 -6.11 12.85
C MET A 138 -0.14 -5.14 13.54
N ALA A 139 -1.35 -4.94 13.01
CA ALA A 139 -2.33 -4.05 13.63
C ALA A 139 -2.73 -4.51 15.06
N LEU A 140 -2.89 -5.83 15.27
CA LEU A 140 -3.14 -6.40 16.59
C LEU A 140 -1.95 -6.22 17.55
N PHE A 141 -0.73 -6.43 17.05
CA PHE A 141 0.51 -6.26 17.82
C PHE A 141 0.69 -4.82 18.30
N MET A 142 0.54 -3.85 17.40
CA MET A 142 0.73 -2.42 17.67
C MET A 142 -0.28 -1.85 18.69
N THR A 143 -1.39 -2.54 18.90
CA THR A 143 -2.45 -2.17 19.87
C THR A 143 -2.45 -3.04 21.12
N HIS A 144 -1.51 -3.97 21.26
CA HIS A 144 -1.52 -4.99 22.32
C HIS A 144 -2.88 -5.72 22.43
N HIS A 145 -3.53 -5.95 21.29
CA HIS A 145 -4.87 -6.53 21.25
C HIS A 145 -4.87 -7.95 21.83
N GLN A 146 -5.88 -8.27 22.65
CA GLN A 146 -5.97 -9.56 23.35
C GLN A 146 -5.91 -10.79 22.42
N ASN A 147 -6.42 -10.66 21.20
CA ASN A 147 -6.44 -11.76 20.22
C ASN A 147 -5.09 -11.98 19.52
N PHE A 148 -4.09 -11.10 19.67
CA PHE A 148 -2.83 -11.18 18.94
C PHE A 148 -2.17 -12.56 19.04
N LYS A 149 -2.03 -13.10 20.25
CA LYS A 149 -1.38 -14.41 20.47
C LYS A 149 -2.13 -15.55 19.79
N ASN A 150 -3.46 -15.54 19.87
CA ASN A 150 -4.29 -16.57 19.26
C ASN A 150 -4.23 -16.50 17.72
N GLU A 151 -4.36 -15.30 17.16
CA GLU A 151 -4.32 -15.10 15.71
C GLU A 151 -2.93 -15.38 15.14
N LYS A 152 -1.84 -14.99 15.83
CA LYS A 152 -0.46 -15.39 15.46
C LYS A 152 -0.32 -16.91 15.43
N SER A 153 -0.85 -17.61 16.45
CA SER A 153 -0.81 -19.07 16.48
C SER A 153 -1.60 -19.71 15.33
N ILE A 154 -2.76 -19.16 14.96
CA ILE A 154 -3.55 -19.63 13.81
C ILE A 154 -2.78 -19.42 12.51
N TYR A 155 -2.17 -18.24 12.34
CA TYR A 155 -1.39 -17.89 11.15
C TYR A 155 -0.20 -18.83 10.92
N MET A 156 0.40 -19.36 11.99
CA MET A 156 1.51 -20.31 11.93
C MET A 156 1.11 -21.75 11.60
N GLN A 157 -0.18 -22.10 11.65
CA GLN A 157 -0.61 -23.50 11.47
C GLN A 157 -0.30 -24.01 10.07
N GLY A 158 0.43 -25.13 9.99
CA GLY A 158 0.79 -25.76 8.71
C GLY A 158 1.88 -25.02 7.92
N ARG A 159 2.57 -24.06 8.55
CA ARG A 159 3.72 -23.36 7.95
C ARG A 159 5.04 -23.87 8.51
N ASP A 160 5.99 -24.09 7.61
CA ASP A 160 7.37 -24.47 7.93
C ASP A 160 8.30 -23.25 8.04
N ASP A 161 7.93 -22.11 7.46
CA ASP A 161 8.66 -20.84 7.52
C ASP A 161 7.79 -19.74 8.17
N ASN A 162 8.37 -19.10 9.19
CA ASN A 162 7.77 -18.07 10.02
C ASN A 162 8.73 -16.89 10.28
N GLN A 163 9.75 -16.69 9.44
CA GLN A 163 10.73 -15.59 9.59
C GLN A 163 10.06 -14.21 9.55
N ASP A 164 8.95 -14.07 8.83
CA ASP A 164 8.10 -12.87 8.81
C ASP A 164 7.53 -12.50 10.20
N LEU A 165 7.51 -13.45 11.14
CA LEU A 165 7.00 -13.26 12.50
C LEU A 165 8.06 -12.84 13.52
N ASP A 166 9.34 -12.91 13.17
CA ASP A 166 10.46 -12.54 14.05
C ASP A 166 10.37 -11.06 14.46
N ILE A 167 9.77 -10.22 13.60
CA ILE A 167 9.50 -8.81 13.88
C ILE A 167 8.68 -8.61 15.17
N PHE A 168 7.85 -9.59 15.55
CA PHE A 168 6.98 -9.51 16.73
C PHE A 168 7.67 -9.86 18.04
N ASP A 169 8.92 -10.31 17.99
CA ASP A 169 9.73 -10.55 19.20
C ASP A 169 10.43 -9.27 19.67
N LEU A 170 10.31 -8.18 18.89
CA LEU A 170 10.84 -6.86 19.20
C LEU A 170 9.84 -6.00 19.96
N SER A 171 10.31 -4.87 20.50
CA SER A 171 9.40 -3.86 21.05
C SER A 171 8.68 -3.11 19.91
N LYS A 172 7.50 -2.54 20.20
CA LYS A 172 6.76 -1.67 19.26
C LYS A 172 7.65 -0.60 18.62
N GLN A 173 8.51 0.01 19.43
CA GLN A 173 9.40 1.09 19.00
C GLN A 173 10.50 0.59 18.06
N ASP A 174 11.04 -0.60 18.32
CA ASP A 174 12.07 -1.20 17.47
C ASP A 174 11.48 -1.63 16.12
N VAL A 175 10.27 -2.17 16.11
CA VAL A 175 9.53 -2.46 14.86
C VAL A 175 9.38 -1.20 14.02
N LEU A 176 8.90 -0.10 14.61
CA LEU A 176 8.73 1.17 13.90
C LEU A 176 10.05 1.70 13.35
N LYS A 177 11.15 1.58 14.09
CA LYS A 177 12.49 2.03 13.64
C LYS A 177 13.04 1.16 12.51
N ILE A 178 12.76 -0.14 12.51
CA ILE A 178 13.17 -1.04 11.42
C ILE A 178 12.39 -0.73 10.14
N LEU A 179 11.07 -0.55 10.25
CA LEU A 179 10.21 -0.24 9.11
C LEU A 179 10.44 1.18 8.57
N TYR A 180 10.71 2.12 9.47
CA TYR A 180 10.86 3.55 9.17
C TYR A 180 12.13 4.08 9.87
N PRO A 181 13.31 3.81 9.30
CA PRO A 181 14.58 4.24 9.88
C PRO A 181 14.70 5.76 9.83
N ASP A 182 15.39 6.35 10.82
CA ASP A 182 15.69 7.79 10.81
C ASP A 182 16.32 8.20 9.48
N LYS A 183 16.10 9.45 9.08
CA LYS A 183 16.72 10.02 7.89
C LYS A 183 18.22 9.75 7.96
N GLN A 184 18.75 8.99 7.01
CA GLN A 184 20.17 8.78 6.92
C GLN A 184 20.80 10.15 6.69
N GLU A 185 21.41 10.71 7.73
CA GLU A 185 22.39 11.76 7.57
C GLU A 185 23.50 11.11 6.75
N ASN A 186 23.59 11.48 5.47
CA ASN A 186 24.70 11.09 4.61
C ASN A 186 25.98 11.39 5.38
N LYS A 187 26.61 10.34 5.95
CA LYS A 187 27.95 10.48 6.48
C LYS A 187 28.82 10.87 5.28
N PRO A 188 29.52 12.01 5.34
CA PRO A 188 30.36 12.48 4.25
C PRO A 188 31.46 11.48 3.90
#